data_AF-A0A6G2I3U8-F1
#
_entry.id   AF-A0A6G2I3U8-F1
#
_cell.length_a   1.000
_cell.length_b   1.000
_cell.length_c   1.000
_cell.angle_alpha   90.00
_cell.angle_beta   90.00
_cell.angle_gamma   90.00
#
_symmetry.space_group_name_H-M   'P 1'
#
loop_
_entity.id
_entity.type
_entity.pdbx_description
1 polymer ?
#
loop_
_entity_poly.entity_id
_entity_poly.type
_entity_poly.pdbx_seq_one_letter_code
_entity_poly.pdbx_strand_id
1 'polypeptide(L)'
;MSDTSVALISSGAALAASAITGCLTWLAGRSNLVRQLIDQKEARHEQHRREVYTVCLESLSALVIAAQNYGTYRIADNEESYRLARDEISSLLGEHVHRVSALHLVGPESLAQTYERAHNAILEFVEFMDLLPPSGFPARPADMHDVAPYLDRIGEAVERFGRDASLVLGFG
;
A
#
# COMPACT_ATOMS: atom_id res chain seq x y z
N MET A 1 11.94 -47.42 61.29
CA MET A 1 12.37 -46.59 60.14
C MET A 1 12.35 -45.15 60.63
N SER A 2 13.51 -44.49 60.65
CA SER A 2 13.73 -43.23 61.36
C SER A 2 13.10 -42.04 60.64
N ASP A 3 12.43 -41.16 61.41
CA ASP A 3 11.81 -39.91 60.94
C ASP A 3 12.75 -39.01 60.13
N THR A 4 14.06 -39.15 60.34
CA THR A 4 15.13 -38.48 59.60
C THR A 4 15.20 -38.90 58.12
N SER A 5 14.90 -40.16 57.79
CA SER A 5 14.86 -40.63 56.40
C SER A 5 13.65 -40.10 55.65
N VAL A 6 12.50 -39.98 56.33
CA VAL A 6 11.29 -39.37 55.77
C VAL A 6 11.49 -37.87 55.56
N ALA A 7 12.16 -37.18 56.49
CA ALA A 7 12.51 -35.76 56.35
C ALA A 7 13.49 -35.49 55.19
N LEU A 8 14.49 -36.34 54.98
CA LEU A 8 15.44 -36.22 53.86
C LEU A 8 14.77 -36.44 52.49
N ILE A 9 13.86 -37.42 52.39
CA ILE A 9 13.11 -37.67 51.16
C ILE A 9 12.11 -36.53 50.90
N SER A 10 11.44 -36.04 51.94
CA SER A 10 10.51 -34.89 51.88
C SER A 10 11.19 -33.60 51.43
N SER A 11 12.36 -33.27 52.01
CA SER A 11 13.14 -32.08 51.64
C SER A 11 13.74 -32.18 50.24
N GLY A 12 14.20 -33.37 49.82
CA GLY A 12 14.64 -33.61 48.44
C GLY A 12 13.51 -33.45 47.42
N ALA A 13 12.31 -33.94 47.73
CA ALA A 13 11.13 -33.76 46.89
C ALA A 13 10.70 -32.29 46.80
N ALA A 14 10.74 -31.54 47.90
CA ALA A 14 10.42 -30.12 47.93
C ALA A 14 11.41 -29.28 47.09
N LEU A 15 12.71 -29.57 47.17
CA LEU A 15 13.73 -28.92 46.35
C LEU A 15 13.58 -29.24 44.86
N ALA A 16 13.32 -30.49 44.51
CA ALA A 16 13.06 -30.89 43.13
C ALA A 16 11.81 -30.20 42.57
N ALA A 17 10.72 -30.15 43.34
CA ALA A 17 9.49 -29.46 42.95
C ALA A 17 9.71 -27.94 42.76
N SER A 18 10.50 -27.31 43.63
CA SER A 18 10.87 -25.89 43.48
C SER A 18 11.71 -25.64 42.23
N ALA A 19 12.71 -26.48 41.96
CA ALA A 19 13.55 -26.38 40.76
C ALA A 19 12.73 -26.57 39.47
N ILE A 20 11.81 -27.55 39.44
CA ILE A 20 10.91 -27.78 38.30
C ILE A 20 9.99 -26.57 38.11
N THR A 21 9.38 -26.06 39.18
CA THR A 21 8.48 -24.90 39.13
C THR A 21 9.20 -23.64 38.65
N GLY A 22 10.42 -23.40 39.11
CA GLY A 22 11.26 -22.30 38.65
C GLY A 22 11.61 -22.42 37.17
N CYS A 23 11.97 -23.62 36.70
CA CYS A 23 12.26 -23.88 35.30
C CYS A 23 11.03 -23.67 34.40
N LEU A 24 9.86 -24.16 34.82
CA LEU A 24 8.60 -23.95 34.09
C LEU A 24 8.20 -22.48 34.03
N THR A 25 8.33 -21.74 35.13
CA THR A 25 8.06 -20.29 35.16
C THR A 25 9.01 -19.53 34.23
N TRP A 26 10.30 -19.88 34.22
CA TRP A 26 11.28 -19.28 33.33
C TRP A 26 10.98 -19.58 31.85
N LEU A 27 10.65 -20.83 31.52
CA LEU A 27 10.26 -21.23 30.16
C LEU A 27 8.98 -20.53 29.70
N ALA A 28 7.98 -20.41 30.59
CA ALA A 28 6.75 -19.69 30.30
C ALA A 28 7.01 -18.19 30.04
N GLY A 29 7.87 -17.55 30.85
CA GLY A 29 8.30 -16.17 30.63
C GLY A 29 9.01 -15.99 29.29
N ARG A 30 9.93 -16.90 28.94
CA ARG A 30 10.64 -16.87 27.65
C ARG A 30 9.70 -17.10 26.47
N SER A 31 8.74 -18.02 26.59
CA SER A 31 7.71 -18.27 25.57
C SER A 31 6.85 -17.03 25.32
N ASN A 32 6.44 -16.33 26.38
CA ASN A 32 5.69 -15.08 26.28
C ASN A 32 6.51 -13.96 25.63
N LEU A 33 7.81 -13.83 25.94
CA LEU A 33 8.68 -12.85 25.29
C LEU A 33 8.83 -13.13 23.79
N VAL A 34 8.98 -14.41 23.39
CA VAL A 34 9.06 -14.78 21.98
C VAL A 34 7.76 -14.44 21.25
N ARG A 35 6.60 -14.74 21.86
CA ARG A 35 5.30 -14.36 21.30
C ARG A 35 5.19 -12.85 21.14
N GLN A 36 5.53 -12.07 22.16
CA GLN A 36 5.52 -10.60 22.08
C GLN A 36 6.41 -10.06 20.96
N LEU A 37 7.58 -10.65 20.73
CA LEU A 37 8.46 -10.26 19.63
C LEU A 37 7.86 -10.59 18.26
N ILE A 38 7.19 -11.74 18.13
CA ILE A 38 6.47 -12.13 16.91
C ILE A 38 5.32 -11.15 16.66
N ASP A 39 4.48 -10.91 17.67
CA ASP A 39 3.34 -10.00 17.59
C ASP A 39 3.79 -8.57 17.23
N GLN A 40 4.89 -8.10 17.83
CA GLN A 40 5.46 -6.80 17.51
C GLN A 40 5.99 -6.73 16.08
N LYS A 41 6.65 -7.79 15.60
CA LYS A 41 7.16 -7.86 14.24
C LYS A 41 6.00 -7.86 13.23
N GLU A 42 4.96 -8.64 13.49
CA GLU A 42 3.76 -8.70 12.67
C GLU A 42 3.03 -7.35 12.62
N ALA A 43 2.87 -6.69 13.77
CA ALA A 43 2.30 -5.34 13.84
C ALA A 43 3.09 -4.31 13.03
N ARG A 44 4.43 -4.37 13.05
CA ARG A 44 5.29 -3.48 12.24
C ARG A 44 5.15 -3.77 10.74
N HIS A 45 5.09 -5.04 10.36
CA HIS A 45 4.88 -5.41 8.95
C HIS A 45 3.52 -4.94 8.45
N GLU A 46 2.48 -5.11 9.26
CA GLU A 46 1.13 -4.64 8.93
C GLU A 46 1.06 -3.12 8.81
N GLN A 47 1.69 -2.40 9.74
CA GLN A 47 1.78 -0.94 9.67
C GLN A 47 2.52 -0.49 8.41
N HIS A 48 3.68 -1.09 8.12
CA HIS A 48 4.46 -0.74 6.93
C HIS A 48 3.67 -0.99 5.64
N ARG A 49 2.92 -2.10 5.58
CA ARG A 49 2.04 -2.43 4.46
C ARG A 49 0.95 -1.37 4.25
N ARG A 50 0.31 -0.92 5.32
CA ARG A 50 -0.67 0.19 5.29
C ARG A 50 -0.06 1.47 4.76
N GLU A 51 1.12 1.85 5.28
CA GLU A 51 1.84 3.05 4.84
C GLU A 51 2.14 3.02 3.34
N VAL A 52 2.65 1.89 2.83
CA VAL A 52 2.91 1.73 1.39
C VAL A 52 1.63 1.88 0.56
N TYR A 53 0.52 1.26 0.97
CA TYR A 53 -0.73 1.32 0.23
C TYR A 53 -1.33 2.72 0.23
N THR A 54 -1.31 3.41 1.36
CA THR A 54 -1.75 4.81 1.49
C THR A 54 -0.94 5.71 0.56
N VAL A 55 0.38 5.60 0.59
CA VAL A 55 1.24 6.43 -0.27
C VAL A 55 1.04 6.11 -1.76
N CYS A 56 0.76 4.86 -2.12
CA CYS A 56 0.41 4.51 -3.49
C CYS A 56 -0.93 5.12 -3.93
N LEU A 57 -1.94 5.13 -3.05
CA LEU A 57 -3.22 5.79 -3.31
C LEU A 57 -3.07 7.31 -3.45
N GLU A 58 -2.29 7.94 -2.57
CA GLU A 58 -1.98 9.37 -2.64
C GLU A 58 -1.28 9.73 -3.95
N SER A 59 -0.31 8.91 -4.37
CA SER A 59 0.39 9.08 -5.64
C SER A 59 -0.54 8.96 -6.85
N LEU A 60 -1.42 7.95 -6.88
CA LEU A 60 -2.42 7.82 -7.95
C LEU A 60 -3.38 9.02 -7.95
N SER A 61 -3.87 9.42 -6.78
CA SER A 61 -4.77 10.57 -6.64
C SER A 61 -4.13 11.86 -7.17
N ALA A 62 -2.88 12.13 -6.79
CA ALA A 62 -2.12 13.28 -7.28
C ALA A 62 -1.96 13.22 -8.81
N LEU A 63 -1.65 12.04 -9.36
CA LEU A 63 -1.48 11.85 -10.79
C LEU A 63 -2.80 12.03 -11.56
N VAL A 64 -3.93 11.58 -11.01
CA VAL A 64 -5.28 11.82 -11.58
C VAL A 64 -5.59 13.31 -11.63
N ILE A 65 -5.34 14.04 -10.55
CA ILE A 65 -5.58 15.49 -10.50
C ILE A 65 -4.70 16.22 -11.51
N ALA A 66 -3.41 15.89 -11.56
CA ALA A 66 -2.48 16.48 -12.52
C ALA A 66 -2.89 16.18 -13.98
N ALA A 67 -3.34 14.95 -14.25
CA ALA A 67 -3.86 14.55 -15.56
C ALA A 67 -5.15 15.32 -15.92
N GLN A 68 -6.12 15.45 -15.01
CA GLN A 68 -7.34 16.22 -15.26
C GLN A 68 -7.05 17.70 -15.54
N ASN A 69 -6.12 18.30 -14.78
CA ASN A 69 -5.66 19.66 -15.01
C ASN A 69 -4.98 19.78 -16.38
N TYR A 70 -4.09 18.84 -16.71
CA TYR A 70 -3.46 18.76 -18.02
C TYR A 70 -4.49 18.73 -19.15
N GLY A 71 -5.49 17.86 -19.02
CA GLY A 71 -6.56 17.75 -20.00
C GLY A 71 -7.35 19.06 -20.16
N THR A 72 -7.71 19.68 -19.04
CA THR A 72 -8.44 20.96 -19.03
C THR A 72 -7.63 22.06 -19.74
N TYR A 73 -6.36 22.22 -19.40
CA TYR A 73 -5.48 23.22 -20.02
C TYR A 73 -5.22 22.94 -21.49
N ARG A 74 -5.07 21.65 -21.84
CA ARG A 74 -4.85 21.22 -23.22
C ARG A 74 -6.08 21.48 -24.08
N ILE A 75 -7.30 21.26 -23.60
CA ILE A 75 -8.54 21.60 -24.32
C ILE A 75 -8.66 23.12 -24.48
N ALA A 76 -8.42 23.87 -23.40
CA ALA A 76 -8.47 25.33 -23.38
C ALA A 76 -7.35 26.03 -24.17
N ASP A 77 -6.41 25.28 -24.76
CA ASP A 77 -5.28 25.79 -25.55
C ASP A 77 -4.36 26.74 -24.76
N ASN A 78 -4.27 26.53 -23.44
CA ASN A 78 -3.39 27.30 -22.57
C ASN A 78 -2.00 26.67 -22.50
N GLU A 79 -1.09 27.18 -23.33
CA GLU A 79 0.23 26.59 -23.57
C GLU A 79 1.12 26.54 -22.32
N GLU A 80 1.12 27.61 -21.53
CA GLU A 80 1.90 27.68 -20.30
C GLU A 80 1.37 26.72 -19.23
N SER A 81 0.05 26.68 -19.04
CA SER A 81 -0.56 25.83 -18.01
C SER A 81 -0.48 24.35 -18.34
N TYR A 82 -0.65 23.94 -19.61
CA TYR A 82 -0.47 22.52 -19.94
C TYR A 82 0.99 22.08 -19.77
N ARG A 83 1.96 22.95 -20.08
CA ARG A 83 3.39 22.64 -19.91
C ARG A 83 3.73 22.39 -18.45
N LEU A 84 3.24 23.25 -17.54
CA LEU A 84 3.42 23.07 -16.10
C LEU A 84 2.77 21.78 -15.60
N ALA A 85 1.53 21.48 -16.02
CA ALA A 85 0.86 20.24 -15.65
C ALA A 85 1.59 19.00 -16.20
N ARG A 86 2.20 19.10 -17.39
CA ARG A 86 3.01 18.01 -17.97
C ARG A 86 4.31 17.78 -17.19
N ASP A 87 4.96 18.84 -16.73
CA ASP A 87 6.16 18.76 -15.88
C ASP A 87 5.81 18.10 -14.54
N GLU A 88 4.66 18.45 -13.95
CA GLU A 88 4.12 17.83 -12.73
C GLU A 88 3.85 16.34 -12.92
N ILE A 89 3.15 15.95 -14.00
CA ILE A 89 2.93 14.55 -14.37
C ILE A 89 4.27 13.82 -14.48
N SER A 90 5.23 14.38 -15.21
CA SER A 90 6.54 13.77 -15.42
C SER A 90 7.29 13.53 -14.10
N SER A 91 7.20 14.47 -13.16
CA SER A 91 7.76 14.32 -11.81
C SER A 91 7.11 13.15 -11.06
N LEU A 92 5.77 13.07 -11.08
CA LEU A 92 5.02 12.00 -10.40
C LEU A 92 5.27 10.62 -11.02
N LEU A 93 5.40 10.54 -12.35
CA LEU A 93 5.77 9.30 -13.05
C LEU A 93 7.15 8.79 -12.65
N GLY A 94 8.09 9.69 -12.31
CA GLY A 94 9.41 9.32 -11.81
C GLY A 94 9.38 8.49 -10.52
N GLU A 95 8.33 8.62 -9.71
CA GLU A 95 8.17 7.85 -8.49
C GLU A 95 7.58 6.45 -8.72
N HIS A 96 6.94 6.21 -9.87
CA HIS A 96 6.16 5.00 -10.15
C HIS A 96 6.93 3.70 -9.88
N VAL A 97 8.16 3.59 -10.40
CA VAL A 97 9.00 2.38 -10.26
C VAL A 97 9.26 2.04 -8.79
N HIS A 98 9.47 3.07 -7.95
CA HIS A 98 9.67 2.89 -6.52
C HIS A 98 8.39 2.40 -5.84
N ARG A 99 7.21 2.89 -6.27
CA ARG A 99 5.91 2.47 -5.72
C ARG A 99 5.56 1.03 -6.10
N VAL A 100 5.74 0.65 -7.36
CA VAL A 100 5.54 -0.74 -7.82
C VAL A 100 6.46 -1.70 -7.08
N SER A 101 7.74 -1.34 -6.95
CA SER A 101 8.71 -2.14 -6.20
C SER A 101 8.30 -2.31 -4.73
N ALA A 102 7.84 -1.23 -4.08
CA ALA A 102 7.35 -1.30 -2.71
C ALA A 102 6.13 -2.23 -2.58
N LEU A 103 5.18 -2.17 -3.51
CA LEU A 103 4.00 -3.04 -3.52
C LEU A 103 4.37 -4.52 -3.65
N HIS A 104 5.33 -4.86 -4.52
CA HIS A 104 5.81 -6.23 -4.65
C HIS A 104 6.52 -6.76 -3.40
N LEU A 105 7.09 -5.87 -2.57
CA LEU A 105 7.78 -6.27 -1.34
C LEU A 105 6.84 -6.48 -0.15
N VAL A 106 5.73 -5.75 -0.08
CA VAL A 106 4.85 -5.74 1.10
C VAL A 106 3.47 -6.37 0.88
N GLY A 107 3.08 -6.56 -0.38
CA GLY A 107 1.73 -6.95 -0.76
C GLY A 107 1.66 -8.12 -1.75
N PRO A 108 0.45 -8.62 -2.02
CA PRO A 108 0.23 -9.64 -3.04
C PRO A 108 0.47 -9.06 -4.44
N GLU A 109 0.91 -9.91 -5.36
CA GLU A 109 1.18 -9.52 -6.75
C GLU A 109 -0.04 -8.88 -7.45
N SER A 110 -1.24 -9.35 -7.12
CA SER A 110 -2.49 -8.81 -7.67
C SER A 110 -2.67 -7.32 -7.38
N LEU A 111 -2.14 -6.83 -6.26
CA LEU A 111 -2.24 -5.42 -5.86
C LEU A 111 -1.25 -4.54 -6.61
N ALA A 112 -0.05 -5.04 -6.88
CA ALA A 112 0.90 -4.37 -7.77
C ALA A 112 0.32 -4.26 -9.19
N GLN A 113 -0.29 -5.33 -9.69
CA GLN A 113 -0.94 -5.32 -11.01
C GLN A 113 -2.11 -4.33 -11.10
N THR A 114 -2.90 -4.15 -10.04
CA THR A 114 -4.03 -3.21 -10.06
C THR A 114 -3.55 -1.76 -9.95
N TYR A 115 -2.47 -1.50 -9.21
CA TYR A 115 -1.78 -0.22 -9.23
C TYR A 115 -1.21 0.12 -10.62
N GLU A 116 -0.53 -0.83 -11.27
CA GLU A 116 -0.02 -0.65 -12.64
C GLU A 116 -1.15 -0.38 -13.64
N ARG A 117 -2.29 -1.06 -13.53
CA ARG A 117 -3.46 -0.78 -14.38
C ARG A 117 -3.99 0.64 -14.19
N ALA A 118 -4.09 1.11 -12.93
CA ALA A 118 -4.51 2.47 -12.64
C ALA A 118 -3.53 3.50 -13.22
N HIS A 119 -2.24 3.25 -13.05
CA HIS A 119 -1.19 4.10 -13.60
C HIS A 119 -1.24 4.15 -15.14
N ASN A 120 -1.38 2.99 -15.79
CA ASN A 120 -1.45 2.90 -17.25
C ASN A 120 -2.70 3.57 -17.81
N ALA A 121 -3.85 3.46 -17.14
CA ALA A 121 -5.06 4.18 -17.56
C ALA A 121 -4.86 5.70 -17.57
N ILE A 122 -4.08 6.23 -16.62
CA ILE A 122 -3.74 7.66 -16.58
C ILE A 122 -2.78 8.02 -17.72
N LEU A 123 -1.77 7.20 -17.98
CA LEU A 123 -0.85 7.39 -19.11
C LEU A 123 -1.57 7.39 -20.45
N GLU A 124 -2.48 6.43 -20.68
CA GLU A 124 -3.30 6.37 -21.90
C GLU A 124 -4.09 7.67 -22.12
N PHE A 125 -4.60 8.27 -21.05
CA PHE A 125 -5.29 9.55 -21.12
C PHE A 125 -4.32 10.70 -21.46
N VAL A 126 -3.16 10.77 -20.83
CA VAL A 126 -2.15 11.80 -21.13
C VAL A 126 -1.68 11.69 -22.58
N GLU A 127 -1.43 10.47 -23.07
CA GLU A 127 -1.08 10.20 -24.47
C GLU A 127 -2.21 10.61 -25.42
N PHE A 128 -3.45 10.31 -25.09
CA PHE A 128 -4.60 10.79 -25.86
C PHE A 128 -4.64 12.33 -25.93
N MET A 129 -4.40 13.01 -24.81
CA MET A 129 -4.38 14.49 -24.75
C MET A 129 -3.22 15.08 -25.57
N ASP A 130 -2.07 14.41 -25.63
CA ASP A 130 -0.94 14.79 -26.46
C ASP A 130 -1.27 14.76 -27.95
N LEU A 131 -2.05 13.75 -28.36
CA LEU A 131 -2.45 13.53 -29.75
C LEU A 131 -3.60 14.41 -30.22
N LEU A 132 -4.11 15.31 -29.37
CA LEU A 132 -5.21 16.19 -29.76
C LEU A 132 -4.81 17.13 -30.90
N PRO A 133 -5.69 17.31 -31.91
CA PRO A 133 -5.42 18.23 -32.99
C PRO A 133 -5.38 19.69 -32.51
N PRO A 134 -4.87 20.61 -33.34
CA PRO A 134 -4.88 22.04 -33.04
C PRO A 134 -6.30 22.58 -32.75
N SER A 135 -6.37 23.74 -32.10
CA SER A 135 -7.63 24.39 -31.79
C SER A 135 -8.43 24.70 -33.06
N GLY A 136 -9.74 24.48 -33.02
CA GLY A 136 -10.64 24.66 -34.17
C GLY A 136 -10.80 23.46 -35.11
N PHE A 137 -10.09 22.35 -34.89
CA PHE A 137 -10.35 21.11 -35.64
C PHE A 137 -11.65 20.44 -35.17
N PRO A 138 -12.54 19.97 -36.08
CA PRO A 138 -13.83 19.37 -35.71
C PRO A 138 -13.73 18.11 -34.84
N ALA A 139 -12.59 17.41 -34.91
CA ALA A 139 -12.34 16.18 -34.15
C ALA A 139 -11.75 16.44 -32.75
N ARG A 140 -11.47 17.71 -32.39
CA ARG A 140 -10.98 18.06 -31.05
C ARG A 140 -12.16 18.03 -30.06
N PRO A 141 -11.99 17.42 -28.87
CA PRO A 141 -12.91 17.60 -27.75
C PRO A 141 -13.19 19.09 -27.51
N ALA A 142 -14.47 19.43 -27.40
CA ALA A 142 -14.91 20.79 -27.06
C ALA A 142 -14.81 21.03 -25.55
N ASP A 143 -15.01 19.98 -24.75
CA ASP A 143 -14.91 20.05 -23.29
C ASP A 143 -14.42 18.73 -22.66
N MET A 144 -14.38 18.71 -21.31
CA MET A 144 -13.97 17.53 -20.55
C MET A 144 -15.00 16.38 -20.56
N HIS A 145 -16.25 16.62 -20.94
CA HIS A 145 -17.25 15.55 -21.05
C HIS A 145 -16.98 14.66 -22.26
N ASP A 146 -16.43 15.24 -23.34
CA ASP A 146 -16.02 14.49 -24.52
C ASP A 146 -14.90 13.47 -24.24
N VAL A 147 -14.19 13.62 -23.12
CA VAL A 147 -13.14 12.70 -22.67
C VAL A 147 -13.56 11.85 -21.46
N ALA A 148 -14.82 11.92 -21.05
CA ALA A 148 -15.37 11.16 -19.92
C ALA A 148 -15.05 9.65 -19.97
N PRO A 149 -15.07 8.96 -21.14
CA PRO A 149 -14.73 7.53 -21.19
C PRO A 149 -13.30 7.19 -20.74
N TYR A 150 -12.36 8.14 -20.78
CA TYR A 150 -11.02 7.94 -20.23
C TYR A 150 -11.01 8.18 -18.71
N LEU A 151 -11.70 9.23 -18.26
CA LEU A 151 -11.81 9.56 -16.84
C LEU A 151 -12.54 8.46 -16.05
N ASP A 152 -13.60 7.88 -16.63
CA ASP A 152 -14.33 6.76 -16.03
C ASP A 152 -13.43 5.52 -15.88
N ARG A 153 -12.61 5.21 -16.89
CA ARG A 153 -11.64 4.11 -16.83
C ARG A 153 -10.56 4.34 -15.77
N ILE A 154 -10.06 5.57 -15.66
CA ILE A 154 -9.12 5.96 -14.60
C ILE A 154 -9.77 5.78 -13.23
N GLY A 155 -10.99 6.30 -13.06
CA GLY A 155 -11.76 6.18 -11.82
C GLY A 155 -11.96 4.73 -11.42
N GLU A 156 -12.45 3.89 -12.34
CA GLU A 156 -12.65 2.46 -12.10
C GLU A 156 -11.35 1.76 -11.67
N ALA A 157 -10.23 2.07 -12.34
CA ALA A 157 -8.95 1.43 -12.04
C ALA A 157 -8.39 1.87 -10.68
N VAL A 158 -8.45 3.16 -10.34
CA VAL A 158 -7.99 3.70 -9.05
C VAL A 158 -8.88 3.19 -7.91
N GLU A 159 -10.20 3.19 -8.09
CA GLU A 159 -11.12 2.63 -7.10
C GLU A 159 -10.90 1.14 -6.89
N ARG A 160 -10.64 0.39 -7.97
CA ARG A 160 -10.34 -1.04 -7.88
C ARG A 160 -9.09 -1.28 -7.05
N PHE A 161 -8.02 -0.52 -7.27
CA PHE A 161 -6.82 -0.58 -6.43
C PHE A 161 -7.14 -0.27 -4.96
N GLY A 162 -7.93 0.77 -4.68
CA GLY A 162 -8.34 1.11 -3.30
C GLY A 162 -9.19 0.01 -2.63
N ARG A 163 -10.11 -0.62 -3.37
CA ARG A 163 -10.89 -1.76 -2.88
C ARG A 163 -10.00 -2.97 -2.58
N ASP A 164 -9.11 -3.33 -3.51
CA ASP A 164 -8.21 -4.46 -3.34
C ASP A 164 -7.24 -4.24 -2.17
N ALA A 165 -6.71 -3.02 -2.01
CA ALA A 165 -5.88 -2.65 -0.86
C ALA A 165 -6.66 -2.80 0.47
N SER A 166 -7.92 -2.35 0.50
CA SER A 166 -8.78 -2.47 1.68
C SER A 166 -9.08 -3.92 2.06
N LEU A 167 -9.31 -4.79 1.05
CA LEU A 167 -9.50 -6.22 1.25
C LEU A 167 -8.25 -6.89 1.84
N VAL A 168 -7.06 -6.55 1.32
CA VAL A 168 -5.78 -7.09 1.81
C VAL A 168 -5.49 -6.68 3.27
N LEU A 169 -5.96 -5.51 3.67
CA LEU A 169 -5.84 -5.01 5.05
C LEU A 169 -6.96 -5.50 5.99
N GLY A 170 -7.94 -6.25 5.48
CA GLY A 170 -9.03 -6.81 6.29
C GLY A 170 -10.13 -5.83 6.66
N PHE A 171 -10.34 -4.77 5.87
CA PHE A 171 -11.41 -3.78 6.07
C PHE A 171 -12.68 -4.04 5.23
N GLY A 172 -12.75 -5.17 4.52
CA GLY A 172 -13.85 -5.52 3.62
C GLY A 172 -14.90 -6.46 4.21
#